data_AF-A0A957M590-F1
#
_entry.id   AF-A0A957M590-F1
#
_cell.length_a   1.000
_cell.length_b   1.000
_cell.length_c   1.000
_cell.angle_alpha   90.00
_cell.angle_beta   90.00
_cell.angle_gamma   90.00
#
_symmetry.space_group_name_H-M   'P 1'
#
loop_
_entity.id
_entity.type
_entity.pdbx_description
1 polymer ?
#
loop_
_entity_poly.entity_id
_entity_poly.type
_entity_poly.pdbx_seq_one_letter_code
_entity_poly.pdbx_strand_id
1 'polypeptide(L)'
;AGYGNAIGIGEADFTTERLASQMDRTATYANAIAAGVPESARLPIVLPALDDAVRAALQTCGLDDWSQAAIVRIKNTLHLDTIWVSDALAGAVDAHPHLAWKEGT
;
A
#
# COMPACT_ATOMS: atom_id res chain seq x y z
N ALA A 1 12.94 8.63 8.78
CA ALA A 1 12.92 7.31 8.13
C ALA A 1 13.33 6.28 9.17
N GLY A 2 12.41 5.39 9.55
CA GLY A 2 12.63 4.44 10.64
C GLY A 2 13.73 3.43 10.29
N TYR A 3 14.52 3.04 11.28
CA TYR A 3 15.65 2.10 11.22
C TYR A 3 15.22 0.65 10.88
N GLY A 4 14.40 0.44 9.84
CA GLY A 4 13.81 -0.86 9.50
C GLY A 4 12.55 -1.22 10.28
N ASN A 5 12.05 -0.34 11.15
CA ASN A 5 10.78 -0.56 11.85
C ASN A 5 9.60 -0.48 10.87
N ALA A 6 8.83 -1.57 10.78
CA ALA A 6 7.72 -1.72 9.85
C ALA A 6 6.37 -1.86 10.59
N ILE A 7 6.20 -1.17 11.72
CA ILE A 7 4.91 -1.14 12.42
C ILE A 7 3.81 -0.66 11.46
N GLY A 8 2.70 -1.41 11.40
CA GLY A 8 1.60 -1.19 10.45
C GLY A 8 1.67 -2.06 9.19
N ILE A 9 2.74 -2.85 8.98
CA ILE A 9 2.81 -3.81 7.87
C ILE A 9 1.66 -4.83 7.90
N GLY A 10 1.16 -5.17 9.09
CA GLY A 10 0.07 -6.12 9.27
C GLY A 10 -1.29 -5.66 8.75
N GLU A 11 -1.42 -4.38 8.38
CA GLU A 11 -2.65 -3.84 7.78
C GLU A 11 -2.72 -4.06 6.26
N ALA A 12 -1.64 -4.55 5.65
CA ALA A 12 -1.60 -4.86 4.22
C ALA A 12 -1.95 -6.33 3.95
N ASP A 13 -2.60 -6.60 2.82
CA ASP A 13 -2.85 -7.98 2.36
C ASP A 13 -1.60 -8.63 1.75
N PHE A 14 -0.80 -7.82 1.04
CA PHE A 14 0.40 -8.25 0.31
C PHE A 14 1.58 -7.33 0.60
N THR A 15 2.79 -7.90 0.58
CA THR A 15 4.05 -7.17 0.67
C THR A 15 5.10 -7.74 -0.27
N THR A 16 6.29 -7.14 -0.28
CA THR A 16 7.41 -7.57 -1.14
C THR A 16 8.54 -8.19 -0.33
N GLU A 17 9.29 -9.11 -0.94
CA GLU A 17 10.53 -9.69 -0.37
C GLU A 17 11.53 -8.60 0.02
N ARG A 18 11.62 -7.54 -0.79
CA ARG A 18 12.48 -6.38 -0.49
C ARG A 18 12.12 -5.71 0.84
N LEU A 19 10.83 -5.54 1.12
CA LEU A 19 10.39 -4.94 2.40
C LEU A 19 10.58 -5.93 3.54
N ALA A 20 10.16 -7.19 3.36
CA ALA A 20 10.23 -8.23 4.39
C ALA A 20 11.67 -8.54 4.84
N SER A 21 12.64 -8.43 3.93
CA SER A 21 14.08 -8.62 4.21
C SER A 21 14.73 -7.41 4.88
N GLN A 22 14.21 -6.20 4.67
CA GLN A 22 14.70 -4.97 5.29
C GLN A 22 14.06 -4.67 6.65
N MET A 23 13.02 -5.43 7.03
CA MET A 23 12.30 -5.24 8.28
C MET A 23 13.16 -5.63 9.49
N ASP A 24 13.39 -4.68 10.39
CA ASP A 24 13.87 -4.95 11.75
C ASP A 24 12.71 -5.53 12.57
N ARG A 25 12.67 -6.85 12.63
CA ARG A 25 11.67 -7.61 13.39
C ARG A 25 11.73 -7.30 14.89
N THR A 26 12.91 -7.12 15.46
CA THR A 26 13.04 -6.85 16.90
C THR A 26 12.41 -5.51 17.25
N ALA A 27 12.76 -4.44 16.52
CA ALA A 27 12.17 -3.12 16.73
C ALA A 27 10.66 -3.10 16.44
N THR A 28 10.23 -3.79 15.37
CA THR A 28 8.80 -3.86 14.99
C THR A 28 7.99 -4.58 16.05
N TYR A 29 8.46 -5.74 16.54
CA TYR A 29 7.75 -6.52 17.57
C TYR A 29 7.76 -5.84 18.93
N ALA A 30 8.89 -5.24 19.33
CA ALA A 30 8.95 -4.47 20.56
C ALA A 30 7.92 -3.33 20.55
N ASN A 31 7.81 -2.59 19.43
CA ASN A 31 6.81 -1.53 19.30
C ASN A 31 5.38 -2.06 19.31
N ALA A 32 5.11 -3.15 18.60
CA ALA A 32 3.77 -3.75 18.57
C ALA A 32 3.34 -4.24 19.96
N ILE A 33 4.25 -4.88 20.71
CA ILE A 33 4.00 -5.33 22.08
C ILE A 33 3.77 -4.13 23.01
N ALA A 34 4.63 -3.11 22.94
CA ALA A 34 4.51 -1.92 23.78
C ALA A 34 3.21 -1.13 23.51
N ALA A 35 2.75 -1.11 22.26
CA ALA A 35 1.53 -0.44 21.84
C ALA A 35 0.26 -1.31 21.98
N GLY A 36 0.39 -2.60 22.30
CA GLY A 36 -0.75 -3.52 22.45
C GLY A 36 -1.44 -3.89 21.14
N VAL A 37 -0.73 -3.78 20.00
CA VAL A 37 -1.26 -4.04 18.64
C VAL A 37 -0.43 -5.11 17.91
N PRO A 38 -0.39 -6.36 18.40
CA PRO A 38 0.40 -7.43 17.79
C PRO A 38 0.02 -7.71 16.32
N GLU A 39 -1.23 -7.46 15.93
CA GLU A 39 -1.73 -7.58 14.57
C GLU A 39 -0.99 -6.68 13.58
N SER A 40 -0.62 -5.46 13.96
CA SER A 40 0.06 -4.50 13.08
C SER A 40 1.50 -4.91 12.74
N ALA A 41 2.03 -5.95 13.36
CA ALA A 41 3.33 -6.55 13.05
C ALA A 41 3.25 -7.91 12.34
N ARG A 42 2.04 -8.40 11.99
CA ARG A 42 1.87 -9.62 11.20
C ARG A 42 2.49 -9.44 9.82
N LEU A 43 3.16 -10.48 9.33
CA LEU A 43 3.72 -10.46 7.98
C LEU A 43 2.64 -10.87 6.97
N PRO A 44 2.29 -10.04 5.99
CA PRO A 44 1.35 -10.38 4.92
C PRO A 44 1.92 -11.43 3.96
N ILE A 45 1.17 -11.77 2.91
CA ILE A 45 1.70 -12.60 1.82
C ILE A 45 2.88 -11.86 1.19
N VAL A 46 4.07 -12.47 1.24
CA VAL A 46 5.31 -11.90 0.71
C VAL A 46 5.50 -12.38 -0.72
N LEU A 47 5.63 -11.42 -1.66
CA LEU A 47 5.81 -11.70 -3.08
C LEU A 47 7.15 -11.16 -3.62
N PRO A 48 7.71 -11.74 -4.69
CA PRO A 48 9.08 -11.44 -5.13
C PRO A 48 9.30 -9.97 -5.50
N ALA A 49 8.36 -9.37 -6.24
CA ALA A 49 8.42 -7.98 -6.68
C ALA A 49 7.09 -7.24 -6.48
N LEU A 50 7.13 -5.91 -6.67
CA LEU A 50 5.95 -5.06 -6.58
C LEU A 50 4.88 -5.47 -7.60
N ASP A 51 5.28 -5.79 -8.83
CA ASP A 51 4.35 -6.19 -9.89
C ASP A 51 3.60 -7.47 -9.52
N ASP A 52 4.27 -8.43 -8.87
CA ASP A 52 3.63 -9.65 -8.38
C ASP A 52 2.60 -9.34 -7.29
N ALA A 53 2.93 -8.45 -6.36
CA ALA A 53 2.01 -8.00 -5.30
C ALA A 53 0.79 -7.28 -5.86
N VAL A 54 0.96 -6.42 -6.86
CA VAL A 54 -0.14 -5.73 -7.53
C VAL A 54 -1.03 -6.72 -8.29
N ARG A 55 -0.44 -7.67 -9.03
CA ARG A 55 -1.21 -8.71 -9.74
C ARG A 55 -1.99 -9.60 -8.79
N ALA A 56 -1.39 -9.98 -7.66
CA ALA A 56 -2.09 -10.74 -6.62
C ALA A 56 -3.27 -9.95 -6.05
N ALA A 57 -3.09 -8.66 -5.73
CA ALA A 57 -4.18 -7.80 -5.29
C ALA A 57 -5.31 -7.73 -6.34
N LEU A 58 -4.99 -7.47 -7.60
CA LEU A 58 -5.98 -7.43 -8.69
C LEU A 58 -6.75 -8.75 -8.86
N GLN A 59 -6.06 -9.88 -8.74
CA GLN A 59 -6.70 -11.20 -8.78
C GLN A 59 -7.73 -11.39 -7.66
N THR A 60 -7.52 -10.79 -6.48
CA THR A 60 -8.48 -10.84 -5.38
C THR A 60 -9.67 -9.88 -5.53
N CYS A 61 -9.59 -8.91 -6.45
CA CYS A 61 -10.69 -7.97 -6.71
C CYS A 61 -11.84 -8.57 -7.52
N GLY A 62 -11.66 -9.75 -8.13
CA GLY A 62 -12.71 -10.39 -8.94
C GLY A 62 -13.03 -9.67 -10.25
N LEU A 63 -12.05 -8.94 -10.82
CA LEU A 63 -12.19 -8.26 -12.10
C LEU A 63 -11.82 -9.20 -13.25
N ASP A 64 -12.68 -9.27 -14.27
CA ASP A 64 -12.42 -10.01 -15.52
C ASP A 64 -11.44 -9.24 -16.44
N ASP A 65 -11.51 -7.91 -16.43
CA ASP A 65 -10.58 -7.02 -17.16
C ASP A 65 -9.90 -6.06 -16.18
N TRP A 66 -8.60 -6.27 -15.97
CA TRP A 66 -7.80 -5.47 -15.04
C TRP A 66 -7.53 -4.04 -15.56
N SER A 67 -7.77 -3.74 -16.84
CA SER A 67 -7.69 -2.36 -17.35
C SER A 67 -8.72 -1.43 -16.70
N GLN A 68 -9.82 -2.01 -16.20
CA GLN A 68 -10.90 -1.29 -15.52
C GLN A 68 -10.69 -1.17 -14.01
N ALA A 69 -9.54 -1.62 -13.49
CA ALA A 69 -9.27 -1.58 -12.06
C ALA A 69 -9.18 -0.13 -11.56
N ALA A 70 -10.00 0.20 -10.56
CA ALA A 70 -9.90 1.43 -9.79
C ALA A 70 -8.72 1.31 -8.81
N ILE A 71 -7.58 1.93 -9.14
CA ILE A 71 -6.34 1.83 -8.37
C ILE A 71 -5.98 3.21 -7.85
N VAL A 72 -5.67 3.28 -6.55
CA VAL A 72 -5.04 4.45 -5.93
C VAL A 72 -3.64 4.04 -5.45
N ARG A 73 -2.63 4.80 -5.85
CA ARG A 73 -1.25 4.65 -5.35
C ARG A 73 -0.90 5.82 -4.45
N ILE A 74 -0.57 5.49 -3.21
CA ILE A 74 -0.12 6.42 -2.18
C ILE A 74 1.37 6.18 -1.95
N LYS A 75 2.22 7.22 -2.07
CA LYS A 75 3.66 7.07 -1.82
C LYS A 75 3.97 6.82 -0.35
N ASN A 76 3.28 7.52 0.54
CA ASN A 76 3.36 7.35 1.99
C ASN A 76 2.16 8.05 2.64
N THR A 77 1.72 7.56 3.79
CA THR A 77 0.54 8.06 4.50
C THR A 77 0.76 9.41 5.20
N LEU A 78 2.00 9.89 5.28
CA LEU A 78 2.32 11.22 5.83
C LEU A 78 2.02 12.35 4.84
N HIS A 79 2.02 12.04 3.54
CA HIS A 79 1.81 13.00 2.45
C HIS A 79 0.66 12.51 1.55
N LEU A 80 -0.58 12.79 2.00
CA LEU A 80 -1.83 12.44 1.30
C LEU A 80 -2.39 13.58 0.44
N ASP A 81 -1.69 14.71 0.35
CA ASP A 81 -2.06 15.85 -0.49
C ASP A 81 -1.98 15.52 -1.99
N THR A 82 -1.15 14.54 -2.37
CA THR A 82 -0.97 14.10 -3.75
C THR A 82 -0.98 12.57 -3.80
N ILE A 83 -1.86 12.01 -4.64
CA ILE A 83 -1.96 10.57 -4.92
C ILE A 83 -1.96 10.34 -6.43
N TRP A 84 -1.64 9.13 -6.86
CA TRP A 84 -1.83 8.70 -8.24
C TRP A 84 -3.07 7.82 -8.31
N VAL A 85 -3.82 7.94 -9.41
CA VAL A 85 -5.00 7.13 -9.67
C VAL A 85 -4.89 6.48 -11.05
N SER A 86 -5.54 5.33 -11.25
CA SER A 86 -5.69 4.75 -12.59
C SER A 86 -6.68 5.55 -13.45
N ASP A 87 -6.61 5.36 -14.76
CA ASP A 87 -7.53 5.99 -15.73
C ASP A 87 -9.01 5.68 -15.43
N ALA A 88 -9.30 4.49 -14.87
CA ALA A 88 -10.63 4.10 -14.43
C ALA A 88 -11.24 5.05 -13.39
N LEU A 89 -10.42 5.79 -12.65
CA LEU A 89 -10.84 6.79 -11.66
C LEU A 89 -10.87 8.22 -12.21
N ALA A 90 -10.47 8.46 -13.45
CA ALA A 90 -10.37 9.82 -13.99
C ALA A 90 -11.70 10.59 -13.92
N GLY A 91 -12.81 9.95 -14.34
CA GLY A 91 -14.14 10.56 -14.24
C GLY A 91 -14.58 10.84 -12.80
N ALA A 92 -14.14 10.03 -11.83
CA ALA A 92 -14.42 10.26 -10.42
C ALA A 92 -13.63 11.48 -9.88
N VAL A 93 -12.40 11.68 -10.35
CA VAL A 93 -11.60 12.88 -10.02
C VAL A 93 -12.26 14.13 -10.58
N ASP A 94 -12.65 14.13 -11.86
CA ASP A 94 -13.26 15.29 -12.53
C ASP A 94 -14.59 15.71 -11.90
N ALA A 95 -15.36 14.75 -11.39
CA ALA A 95 -16.66 15.00 -10.77
C ALA A 95 -16.56 15.45 -9.30
N HIS A 96 -15.41 15.30 -8.64
CA HIS A 96 -15.29 15.53 -7.20
C HIS A 96 -14.82 16.96 -6.88
N PRO A 97 -15.61 17.77 -6.15
CA PRO A 97 -15.35 19.22 -5.97
C PRO A 97 -14.08 19.55 -5.16
N HIS A 98 -13.50 18.55 -4.48
CA HIS A 98 -12.29 18.70 -3.67
C HIS A 98 -11.05 18.03 -4.27
N LEU A 99 -11.15 17.45 -5.48
CA LEU A 99 -10.01 16.86 -6.17
C LEU A 99 -9.63 17.74 -7.36
N ALA A 100 -8.34 17.76 -7.67
CA ALA A 100 -7.82 18.45 -8.83
C ALA A 100 -6.60 17.71 -9.36
N TRP A 101 -6.46 17.68 -10.69
CA TRP A 101 -5.26 17.14 -11.32
C TRP A 101 -4.05 18.02 -11.02
N LYS A 102 -2.94 17.39 -10.69
CA LYS A 102 -1.67 18.08 -10.46
C LYS A 102 -0.92 18.16 -11.79
N GLU A 103 -0.64 19.38 -12.25
CA GLU A 103 0.20 19.58 -13.44
C GLU A 103 1.63 19.07 -13.18
N GLY A 104 2.12 18.21 -14.07
CA GLY A 104 3.48 17.69 -14.03
C GLY A 104 3.67 16.46 -13.15
N THR A 105 3.57 15.28 -13.77
CA THR A 105 4.32 14.08 -13.35
C THR A 105 4.58 13.17 -14.54
#